data_AF-A0AAW0VNM7-F1
#
_entry.id   AF-A0AAW0VNM7-F1
#
_cell.length_a   1.000
_cell.length_b   1.000
_cell.length_c   1.000
_cell.angle_alpha   90.00
_cell.angle_beta   90.00
_cell.angle_gamma   90.00
#
_symmetry.space_group_name_H-M   'P 1'
#
loop_
_entity.id
_entity.type
_entity.pdbx_description
1 polymer ?
#
loop_
_entity_poly.entity_id
_entity_poly.type
_entity_poly.pdbx_seq_one_letter_code
_entity_poly.pdbx_strand_id
1 'polypeptide(L)'
;QNENLLYVHNEEGYNLLQKVVGINNVEMVRWCLTRNVDINRGVCSLPLHIACLRGYEDCVEVLLKHGARIDVEARMCWPGPHNQNCEQRGKYCVPDVAMGDRSSDKLQNAIYYAIDGDQVDILELLTQQGEDHWLPWQQKRPLLHIACERGAWNCVKYLVLER
;
A
#
# COMPACT_ATOMS: atom_id res chain seq x y z
N GLN A 1 -10.48 27.85 9.27
CA GLN A 1 -10.83 27.22 7.98
C GLN A 1 -10.02 25.94 7.89
N ASN A 2 -10.66 24.77 7.97
CA ASN A 2 -9.99 23.47 7.80
C ASN A 2 -9.67 23.30 6.31
N GLU A 3 -8.54 23.83 5.85
CA GLU A 3 -8.00 23.42 4.56
C GLU A 3 -7.77 21.91 4.63
N ASN A 4 -8.55 21.16 3.84
CA ASN A 4 -8.42 19.72 3.81
C ASN A 4 -7.05 19.39 3.19
N LEU A 5 -6.14 18.95 4.07
CA LEU A 5 -4.72 18.70 3.82
C LEU A 5 -4.45 17.82 2.59
N LEU A 6 -5.44 17.05 2.17
CA LEU A 6 -5.37 16.16 1.02
C LEU A 6 -5.49 16.88 -0.35
N TYR A 7 -5.91 18.15 -0.39
CA TYR A 7 -5.95 18.95 -1.63
C TYR A 7 -4.61 19.59 -1.99
N VAL A 8 -3.64 19.59 -1.07
CA VAL A 8 -2.30 20.11 -1.33
C VAL A 8 -1.48 18.97 -1.95
N HIS A 9 -1.09 19.15 -3.21
CA HIS A 9 -0.28 18.20 -3.96
C HIS A 9 1.11 18.79 -4.24
N ASN A 10 2.15 17.94 -4.24
CA ASN A 10 3.49 18.32 -4.69
C ASN A 10 3.60 18.26 -6.23
N GLU A 11 4.78 18.57 -6.77
CA GLU A 11 5.07 18.51 -8.22
C GLU A 11 4.90 17.12 -8.82
N GLU A 12 4.98 16.07 -8.00
CA GLU A 12 4.77 14.67 -8.38
C GLU A 12 3.30 14.24 -8.26
N GLY A 13 2.38 15.15 -7.90
CA GLY A 13 0.95 14.88 -7.78
C GLY A 13 0.51 14.13 -6.51
N TYR A 14 1.40 13.97 -5.53
CA TYR A 14 1.10 13.32 -4.24
C TYR A 14 0.59 14.33 -3.22
N ASN A 15 -0.44 13.94 -2.47
CA ASN A 15 -0.87 14.72 -1.33
C ASN A 15 0.12 14.64 -0.16
N LEU A 16 -0.03 15.53 0.82
CA LEU A 16 0.89 15.59 1.95
C LEU A 16 0.97 14.28 2.73
N LEU A 17 -0.17 13.62 2.98
CA LEU A 17 -0.23 12.37 3.74
C LEU A 17 0.55 11.24 3.03
N GLN A 18 0.40 11.11 1.71
CA GLN A 18 1.16 10.16 0.90
C GLN A 18 2.67 10.42 0.99
N LYS A 19 3.09 11.70 0.92
CA LYS A 19 4.51 12.05 0.96
C LYS A 19 5.14 11.75 2.31
N VAL A 20 4.46 12.10 3.42
CA VAL A 20 5.00 11.85 4.78
C VAL A 20 5.09 10.35 5.09
N VAL A 21 4.16 9.54 4.59
CA VAL A 21 4.28 8.07 4.66
C VAL A 21 5.44 7.59 3.80
N GLY A 22 5.59 8.10 2.58
CA GLY A 22 6.65 7.70 1.65
C GLY A 22 8.07 7.91 2.19
N ILE A 23 8.27 8.90 3.05
CA ILE A 23 9.54 9.17 3.76
C ILE A 23 9.62 8.52 5.15
N ASN A 24 8.63 7.70 5.53
CA ASN A 24 8.51 7.03 6.82
C ASN A 24 8.57 7.96 8.05
N ASN A 25 7.90 9.12 7.99
CA ASN A 25 7.84 10.05 9.13
C ASN A 25 6.56 9.85 9.93
N VAL A 26 6.59 8.90 10.87
CA VAL A 26 5.44 8.49 11.70
C VAL A 26 4.83 9.65 12.48
N GLU A 27 5.65 10.56 13.03
CA GLU A 27 5.15 11.71 13.80
C GLU A 27 4.39 12.70 12.91
N MET A 28 4.88 12.95 11.69
CA MET A 28 4.14 13.76 10.71
C MET A 28 2.88 13.04 10.22
N VAL A 29 2.90 11.72 10.07
CA VAL A 29 1.69 10.93 9.77
C VAL A 29 0.65 11.13 10.86
N ARG A 30 1.00 10.93 12.14
CA ARG A 30 0.09 11.16 13.28
C ARG A 30 -0.47 12.57 13.25
N TRP A 31 0.38 13.58 13.06
CA TRP A 31 -0.05 14.97 12.98
C TRP A 31 -1.05 15.21 11.83
N CYS A 32 -0.79 14.68 10.63
CA CYS A 32 -1.71 14.80 9.49
C CYS A 32 -3.09 14.19 9.81
N LEU A 33 -3.12 13.03 10.49
CA LEU A 33 -4.35 12.32 10.83
C LEU A 33 -5.22 13.07 11.86
N THR A 34 -4.65 13.96 12.68
CA THR A 34 -5.44 14.83 13.57
C THR A 34 -6.31 15.85 12.83
N ARG A 35 -6.11 16.05 11.52
CA ARG A 35 -6.80 17.07 10.71
C ARG A 35 -8.10 16.58 10.06
N ASN A 36 -8.66 15.46 10.54
CA ASN A 36 -9.91 14.88 10.05
C ASN A 36 -9.88 14.59 8.53
N VAL A 37 -8.72 14.11 8.07
CA VAL A 37 -8.46 13.74 6.67
C VAL A 37 -9.17 12.43 6.33
N ASP A 38 -9.67 12.31 5.10
CA ASP A 38 -10.14 11.03 4.58
C ASP A 38 -8.94 10.18 4.14
N ILE A 39 -8.47 9.33 5.03
CA ILE A 39 -7.28 8.48 4.85
C ILE A 39 -7.38 7.53 3.63
N ASN A 40 -8.59 7.20 3.19
CA ASN A 40 -8.83 6.29 2.07
C ASN A 40 -9.02 7.05 0.74
N ARG A 41 -8.93 8.38 0.76
CA ARG A 41 -9.09 9.21 -0.43
C ARG A 41 -7.82 9.26 -1.26
N GLY A 42 -7.90 8.70 -2.46
CA GLY A 42 -6.86 8.79 -3.49
C GLY A 42 -7.21 7.91 -4.67
N VAL A 43 -6.74 8.29 -5.87
CA VAL A 43 -6.90 7.48 -7.09
C VAL A 43 -5.80 6.43 -7.25
N CYS A 44 -4.65 6.65 -6.61
CA CYS A 44 -3.52 5.74 -6.59
C CYS A 44 -2.70 5.94 -5.31
N SER A 45 -1.80 4.99 -5.04
CA SER A 45 -0.79 5.06 -3.98
C SER A 45 -1.40 5.50 -2.65
N LEU A 46 -2.42 4.80 -2.15
CA LEU A 46 -3.01 5.16 -0.86
C LEU A 46 -1.95 5.10 0.23
N PRO A 47 -2.06 5.93 1.29
CA PRO A 47 -1.11 5.94 2.40
C PRO A 47 -0.81 4.53 2.93
N LEU A 48 -1.84 3.70 3.14
CA LEU A 48 -1.67 2.32 3.62
C LEU A 48 -0.88 1.47 2.61
N HIS A 49 -1.19 1.57 1.32
CA HIS A 49 -0.50 0.81 0.28
C HIS A 49 0.99 1.16 0.23
N ILE A 50 1.36 2.45 0.33
CA ILE A 50 2.76 2.89 0.33
C ILE A 50 3.49 2.27 1.53
N ALA A 51 2.91 2.37 2.73
CA ALA A 51 3.51 1.80 3.95
C ALA A 51 3.70 0.28 3.83
N CYS A 52 2.71 -0.43 3.27
CA CYS A 52 2.77 -1.88 3.07
C CYS A 52 3.85 -2.29 2.07
N LEU A 53 3.96 -1.60 0.92
CA LEU A 53 5.00 -1.89 -0.06
C LEU A 53 6.41 -1.69 0.50
N ARG A 54 6.58 -0.69 1.38
CA ARG A 54 7.90 -0.25 1.85
C ARG A 54 8.34 -0.88 3.16
N GLY A 55 7.50 -1.66 3.83
CA GLY A 55 7.86 -2.26 5.12
C GLY A 55 7.75 -1.28 6.29
N TYR A 56 6.96 -0.22 6.18
CA TYR A 56 6.85 0.80 7.23
C TYR A 56 5.78 0.40 8.26
N GLU A 57 6.10 -0.58 9.10
CA GLU A 57 5.17 -1.19 10.07
C GLU A 57 4.49 -0.16 10.99
N ASP A 58 5.25 0.75 11.61
CA ASP A 58 4.69 1.83 12.44
C ASP A 58 3.68 2.70 11.67
N CYS A 59 3.98 3.00 10.40
CA CYS A 59 3.02 3.73 9.56
C CYS A 59 1.78 2.89 9.30
N VAL A 60 1.91 1.60 9.01
CA VAL A 60 0.77 0.68 8.82
C VAL A 60 -0.13 0.67 10.05
N GLU A 61 0.43 0.45 11.23
CA GLU A 61 -0.35 0.44 12.48
C GLU A 61 -1.10 1.74 12.71
N VAL A 62 -0.40 2.87 12.55
CA VAL A 62 -0.99 4.20 12.73
C VAL A 62 -2.12 4.44 11.75
N LEU A 63 -1.94 4.09 10.48
CA LEU A 63 -2.94 4.28 9.44
C LEU A 63 -4.17 3.40 9.70
N LEU A 64 -3.99 2.12 10.02
CA LEU A 64 -5.09 1.20 10.35
C LEU A 64 -5.88 1.67 11.57
N LYS A 65 -5.20 2.11 12.63
CA LYS A 65 -5.84 2.66 13.84
C LYS A 65 -6.71 3.89 13.54
N HIS A 66 -6.42 4.63 12.46
CA HIS A 66 -7.19 5.79 12.02
C HIS A 66 -8.18 5.48 10.88
N GLY A 67 -8.49 4.20 10.66
CA GLY A 67 -9.54 3.78 9.72
C GLY A 67 -9.07 3.62 8.27
N ALA A 68 -7.77 3.46 8.03
CA ALA A 68 -7.31 2.97 6.74
C ALA A 68 -7.92 1.59 6.46
N ARG A 69 -8.49 1.43 5.27
CA ARG A 69 -9.16 0.22 4.85
C ARG A 69 -8.20 -0.69 4.08
N ILE A 70 -8.11 -1.94 4.51
CA ILE A 70 -7.25 -2.95 3.87
C ILE A 70 -7.76 -3.41 2.51
N ASP A 71 -9.06 -3.29 2.26
CA ASP A 71 -9.78 -3.81 1.10
C ASP A 71 -9.87 -2.82 -0.07
N VAL A 72 -9.43 -1.57 0.11
CA VAL A 72 -9.47 -0.57 -0.95
C VAL A 72 -8.43 -0.92 -2.00
N GLU A 73 -8.88 -1.08 -3.24
CA GLU A 73 -8.03 -1.37 -4.39
C GLU A 73 -7.64 -0.07 -5.11
N ALA A 74 -6.35 0.10 -5.37
CA ALA A 74 -5.85 1.21 -6.17
C ALA A 74 -4.62 0.78 -6.97
N ARG A 75 -4.21 1.61 -7.94
CA ARG A 75 -2.90 1.47 -8.58
C ARG A 75 -1.81 2.02 -7.66
N MET A 76 -0.57 1.62 -7.90
CA MET A 76 0.60 2.24 -7.29
C MET A 76 1.38 2.99 -8.36
N CYS A 77 1.36 4.32 -8.31
CA CYS A 77 2.27 5.15 -9.11
C CYS A 77 3.57 5.45 -8.33
N TRP A 78 3.61 5.20 -7.00
CA TRP A 78 4.76 5.49 -6.13
C TRP A 78 5.91 4.49 -6.33
N PRO A 79 7.20 4.92 -6.32
CA PRO A 79 7.71 6.27 -6.06
C PRO A 79 7.73 7.19 -7.30
N GLY A 80 7.25 6.73 -8.45
CA GLY A 80 7.19 7.50 -9.69
C GLY A 80 6.19 8.67 -9.65
N PRO A 81 6.21 9.56 -10.66
CA PRO A 81 5.33 10.72 -10.70
C PRO A 81 3.87 10.30 -10.94
N HIS A 82 2.97 10.75 -10.04
CA HIS A 82 1.53 10.69 -10.26
C HIS A 82 1.11 11.87 -11.15
N ASN A 83 0.39 11.59 -12.24
CA ASN A 83 -0.31 12.63 -12.99
C ASN A 83 -1.78 12.24 -13.16
N GLN A 84 -2.65 13.20 -13.51
CA GLN A 84 -4.08 12.94 -13.77
C GLN A 84 -4.31 11.84 -14.81
N ASN A 85 -3.32 11.61 -15.69
CA ASN A 85 -3.37 10.52 -16.63
C ASN A 85 -3.04 9.15 -16.00
N CYS A 86 -2.66 8.95 -14.72
CA CYS A 86 -2.50 7.63 -14.08
C CYS A 86 -3.76 6.75 -14.22
N GLU A 87 -4.94 7.35 -14.40
CA GLU A 87 -6.16 6.63 -14.81
C GLU A 87 -6.06 6.03 -16.23
N GLN A 88 -5.34 6.69 -17.15
CA GLN A 88 -5.12 6.37 -18.57
C GLN A 88 -3.69 5.85 -18.91
N ARG A 89 -2.74 5.83 -17.96
CA ARG A 89 -1.27 5.81 -18.19
C ARG A 89 -0.60 4.43 -18.17
N GLY A 90 -1.28 3.36 -18.57
CA GLY A 90 -0.61 2.12 -18.98
C GLY A 90 0.28 2.27 -20.24
N LYS A 91 0.88 3.45 -20.50
CA LYS A 91 1.61 3.81 -21.73
C LYS A 91 2.99 4.43 -21.53
N TYR A 92 3.36 4.90 -20.33
CA TYR A 92 4.66 5.55 -20.12
C TYR A 92 5.31 5.02 -18.84
N CYS A 93 5.95 3.86 -18.96
CA CYS A 93 6.90 3.34 -17.97
C CYS A 93 8.11 4.27 -17.91
N VAL A 94 8.40 4.85 -16.74
CA VAL A 94 9.77 5.25 -16.44
C VAL A 94 10.51 4.00 -15.97
N PRO A 95 11.68 3.68 -16.53
CA PRO A 95 12.47 2.56 -16.03
C PRO A 95 13.11 3.00 -14.72
N ASP A 96 12.49 2.65 -13.59
CA ASP A 96 13.18 2.73 -12.30
C ASP A 96 13.96 1.43 -12.10
N VAL A 97 15.26 1.57 -11.83
CA VAL A 97 16.27 0.51 -11.92
C VAL A 97 16.38 -0.27 -10.60
N ALA A 98 15.32 -0.24 -9.78
CA ALA A 98 15.21 -0.98 -8.54
C ALA A 98 13.78 -1.53 -8.42
N MET A 99 13.69 -2.87 -8.44
CA MET A 99 12.46 -3.69 -8.51
C MET A 99 11.92 -3.87 -9.92
N GLY A 100 12.04 -5.10 -10.41
CA GLY A 100 11.73 -5.50 -11.78
C GLY A 100 10.34 -5.05 -12.23
N ASP A 101 10.23 -4.81 -13.54
CA ASP A 101 9.03 -4.45 -14.29
C ASP A 101 7.75 -5.12 -13.74
N ARG A 102 7.07 -4.42 -12.84
CA ARG A 102 5.77 -4.81 -12.27
C ARG A 102 4.81 -3.65 -12.34
N SER A 103 4.75 -3.02 -13.51
CA SER A 103 3.63 -2.14 -13.84
C SER A 103 2.36 -2.99 -14.01
N SER A 104 1.81 -3.46 -12.90
CA SER A 104 0.50 -4.09 -12.86
C SER A 104 -0.54 -2.99 -13.11
N ASP A 105 -1.09 -2.94 -14.32
CA ASP A 105 -2.28 -2.12 -14.62
C ASP A 105 -3.50 -2.46 -13.74
N LYS A 106 -3.44 -3.61 -13.03
CA LYS A 106 -4.48 -4.09 -12.12
C LYS A 106 -4.47 -3.28 -10.82
N LEU A 107 -5.66 -2.95 -10.35
CA LEU A 107 -5.88 -2.41 -9.01
C LEU A 107 -5.55 -3.49 -7.99
N GLN A 108 -4.93 -3.10 -6.88
CA GLN A 108 -4.51 -4.01 -5.83
C GLN A 108 -4.80 -3.40 -4.46
N ASN A 109 -5.06 -4.24 -3.48
CA ASN A 109 -5.27 -3.83 -2.10
C ASN A 109 -3.97 -3.92 -1.26
N ALA A 110 -4.04 -3.58 0.02
CA ALA A 110 -2.86 -3.48 0.89
C ALA A 110 -2.04 -4.78 1.01
N ILE A 111 -2.71 -5.93 1.04
CA ILE A 111 -2.06 -7.25 1.20
C ILE A 111 -1.14 -7.55 0.01
N TYR A 112 -1.59 -7.26 -1.21
CA TYR A 112 -0.79 -7.48 -2.40
C TYR A 112 0.46 -6.61 -2.41
N TYR A 113 0.37 -5.36 -1.93
CA TYR A 113 1.53 -4.48 -1.83
C TYR A 113 2.51 -4.93 -0.74
N ALA A 114 2.04 -5.50 0.37
CA ALA A 114 2.92 -6.16 1.34
C ALA A 114 3.70 -7.32 0.68
N ILE A 115 3.05 -8.11 -0.17
CA ILE A 115 3.71 -9.19 -0.93
C ILE A 115 4.68 -8.63 -1.98
N ASP A 116 4.33 -7.57 -2.72
CA ASP A 116 5.24 -6.94 -3.68
C ASP A 116 6.53 -6.46 -3.02
N GLY A 117 6.43 -5.96 -1.78
CA GLY A 117 7.57 -5.55 -0.97
C GLY A 117 8.27 -6.68 -0.21
N ASP A 118 7.77 -7.91 -0.28
CA ASP A 118 8.19 -9.06 0.54
C ASP A 118 8.18 -8.79 2.07
N GLN A 119 7.16 -8.05 2.53
CA GLN A 119 7.01 -7.57 3.91
C GLN A 119 6.16 -8.54 4.74
N VAL A 120 6.80 -9.54 5.36
CA VAL A 120 6.11 -10.62 6.10
C VAL A 120 5.35 -10.11 7.32
N ASP A 121 5.98 -9.27 8.14
CA ASP A 121 5.36 -8.80 9.39
C ASP A 121 4.09 -7.99 9.10
N ILE A 122 4.12 -7.18 8.04
CA ILE A 122 2.94 -6.45 7.56
C ILE A 122 1.91 -7.40 6.94
N LEU A 123 2.34 -8.39 6.16
CA LEU A 123 1.43 -9.40 5.61
C LEU A 123 0.66 -10.11 6.73
N GLU A 124 1.37 -10.56 7.76
CA GLU A 124 0.79 -11.17 8.95
C GLU A 124 -0.20 -10.22 9.63
N LEU A 125 0.23 -8.99 9.94
CA LEU A 125 -0.60 -7.96 10.57
C LEU A 125 -1.90 -7.70 9.80
N LEU A 126 -1.83 -7.54 8.47
CA LEU A 126 -3.01 -7.31 7.63
C LEU A 126 -3.93 -8.53 7.58
N THR A 127 -3.37 -9.75 7.57
CA THR A 127 -4.19 -10.97 7.58
C THR A 127 -4.94 -11.15 8.89
N GLN A 128 -4.35 -10.79 10.03
CA GLN A 128 -5.01 -10.81 11.34
C GLN A 128 -6.16 -9.79 11.43
N GLN A 129 -6.01 -8.60 10.85
CA GLN A 129 -7.07 -7.58 10.85
C GLN A 129 -8.27 -7.95 9.96
N GLY A 130 -8.10 -8.91 9.04
CA GLY A 130 -9.19 -9.45 8.22
C GLY A 130 -10.02 -10.56 8.88
N GLU A 131 -9.68 -10.98 10.11
CA GLU A 131 -10.21 -12.17 10.78
C GLU A 131 -11.66 -12.08 11.28
N ASP A 132 -12.35 -10.95 11.09
CA ASP A 132 -13.82 -10.91 11.25
C ASP A 132 -14.56 -11.72 10.16
N HIS A 133 -13.86 -12.18 9.12
CA HIS A 133 -14.36 -13.17 8.18
C HIS A 133 -13.39 -14.34 8.11
N TRP A 134 -13.76 -15.46 8.74
CA TRP A 134 -13.30 -16.82 8.47
C TRP A 134 -12.66 -16.95 7.07
N LEU A 135 -11.34 -16.89 6.96
CA LEU A 135 -10.64 -17.13 5.70
C LEU A 135 -10.58 -18.65 5.48
N PRO A 136 -11.33 -19.22 4.52
CA PRO A 136 -11.13 -20.62 4.18
C PRO A 136 -9.71 -20.75 3.60
N TRP A 137 -9.07 -21.90 3.78
CA TRP A 137 -7.78 -22.26 3.16
C TRP A 137 -7.70 -21.96 1.64
N GLN A 138 -8.86 -21.86 0.99
CA GLN A 138 -9.07 -21.41 -0.38
C GLN A 138 -8.45 -20.03 -0.71
N GLN A 139 -8.26 -19.11 0.24
CA GLN A 139 -7.66 -17.78 0.00
C GLN A 139 -6.15 -17.69 0.30
N LYS A 140 -5.60 -18.51 1.21
CA LYS A 140 -4.14 -18.62 1.42
C LYS A 140 -3.42 -19.18 0.18
N ARG A 141 -4.08 -20.08 -0.56
CA ARG A 141 -3.55 -20.63 -1.82
C ARG A 141 -3.32 -19.56 -2.90
N PRO A 142 -4.28 -18.68 -3.21
CA PRO A 142 -4.07 -17.50 -4.04
C PRO A 142 -2.86 -16.67 -3.59
N LEU A 143 -2.77 -16.32 -2.30
CA LEU A 143 -1.65 -15.50 -1.80
C LEU A 143 -0.29 -16.18 -2.00
N LEU A 144 -0.20 -17.50 -1.79
CA LEU A 144 1.03 -18.24 -2.04
C LEU A 144 1.43 -18.24 -3.52
N HIS A 145 0.48 -18.43 -4.44
CA HIS A 145 0.78 -18.36 -5.88
C HIS A 145 1.28 -16.96 -6.27
N ILE A 146 0.63 -15.92 -5.74
CA ILE A 146 1.01 -14.53 -5.98
C ILE A 146 2.40 -14.25 -5.42
N ALA A 147 2.70 -14.68 -4.19
CA ALA A 147 4.02 -14.53 -3.58
C ALA A 147 5.11 -15.25 -4.38
N CYS A 148 4.83 -16.45 -4.90
CA CYS A 148 5.73 -17.16 -5.80
C CYS A 148 5.95 -16.42 -7.13
N GLU A 149 4.87 -15.98 -7.80
CA GLU A 149 4.92 -15.19 -9.05
C GLU A 149 5.73 -13.91 -8.86
N ARG A 150 5.59 -13.30 -7.67
CA ARG A 150 6.26 -12.07 -7.26
C ARG A 150 7.63 -12.31 -6.61
N GLY A 151 8.13 -13.53 -6.53
CA GLY A 151 9.42 -13.82 -5.90
C GLY A 151 9.55 -13.29 -4.46
N ALA A 152 8.43 -13.12 -3.75
CA ALA A 152 8.36 -12.63 -2.37
C ALA A 152 8.74 -13.77 -1.42
N TRP A 153 10.04 -14.00 -1.28
CA TRP A 153 10.59 -15.20 -0.67
C TRP A 153 10.22 -15.34 0.82
N ASN A 154 10.27 -14.25 1.57
CA ASN A 154 9.91 -14.27 2.98
C ASN A 154 8.41 -14.54 3.14
N CYS A 155 7.56 -13.91 2.32
CA CYS A 155 6.12 -14.19 2.31
C CYS A 155 5.82 -15.64 1.91
N VAL A 156 6.55 -16.21 0.93
CA VAL A 156 6.41 -17.62 0.55
C VAL A 156 6.73 -18.54 1.73
N LYS A 157 7.83 -18.29 2.45
CA LYS A 157 8.19 -19.09 3.63
C LYS A 157 7.09 -19.03 4.69
N TYR A 158 6.63 -17.83 5.02
CA TYR A 158 5.56 -17.62 6.00
C TYR A 158 4.28 -18.39 5.62
N LEU A 159 3.81 -18.21 4.38
CA LEU A 159 2.58 -18.84 3.88
C LEU A 159 2.65 -20.37 3.77
N VAL A 160 3.86 -20.96 3.71
CA VAL A 160 4.06 -22.42 3.70
C VAL A 160 4.18 -23.00 5.11
N LEU A 161 4.68 -22.24 6.08
CA LEU A 161 4.90 -22.68 7.47
C LEU A 161 3.61 -22.68 8.30
N GLU A 162 2.68 -21.77 8.04
CA GLU A 162 1.37 -21.65 8.71
C GLU A 162 0.33 -22.72 8.25
N ARG A 163 0.75 -23.99 8.16
CA ARG A 163 -0.09 -25.14 7.77
C ARG A 163 -0.86 -25.75 8.93
#